data_AF-A0A536F853-F1
#
_entry.id   AF-A0A536F853-F1
#
_cell.length_a   1.000
_cell.length_b   1.000
_cell.length_c   1.000
_cell.angle_alpha   90.00
_cell.angle_beta   90.00
_cell.angle_gamma   90.00
#
_symmetry.space_group_name_H-M   'P 1'
#
loop_
_entity.id
_entity.type
_entity.pdbx_description
1 polymer ?
#
loop_
_entity_poly.entity_id
_entity_poly.type
_entity_poly.pdbx_seq_one_letter_code
_entity_poly.pdbx_strand_id
1 'polypeptide(L)'
;SAFKYDHAPNEVQDAIARLVARERGAPIRIAADLKTIPLLEKLVARYEAEVRELAPIVNAVSRAVPRRRLRKLHVGLFGYSRGTAGVTLPRAIPFCASLYSLGVPPELIGLAAVSDGDWAWLRKTIPTLEAELRDAVRFFDVAALGSLPALVRESAERALVLVGAVSDEEHREVAREVRRSADRGGAELGELIVRAAAVRHFLG
;
A
#
# COMPACT_ATOMS: atom_id res chain seq x y z
N SER A 1 10.51 -11.62 -1.79
CA SER A 1 10.84 -12.18 -3.13
C SER A 1 11.28 -11.10 -4.07
N ALA A 2 10.51 -10.00 -4.15
CA ALA A 2 10.87 -8.84 -4.95
C ALA A 2 12.30 -8.39 -4.68
N PHE A 3 12.63 -8.15 -3.41
CA PHE A 3 14.01 -7.81 -3.00
C PHE A 3 15.12 -8.71 -3.56
N LYS A 4 14.86 -10.01 -3.79
CA LYS A 4 15.87 -10.94 -4.33
C LYS A 4 15.97 -10.92 -5.86
N TYR A 5 14.87 -10.65 -6.56
CA TYR A 5 14.73 -10.92 -8.00
C TYR A 5 14.42 -9.69 -8.84
N ASP A 6 13.84 -8.64 -8.24
CA ASP A 6 13.41 -7.41 -8.91
C ASP A 6 14.41 -6.24 -8.62
N HIS A 7 15.48 -6.50 -7.86
CA HIS A 7 16.57 -5.56 -7.52
C HIS A 7 17.93 -6.09 -7.99
N ALA A 8 18.91 -5.20 -8.15
CA ALA A 8 20.23 -5.57 -8.64
C ALA A 8 21.00 -6.42 -7.60
N PRO A 9 21.74 -7.48 -8.01
CA PRO A 9 22.39 -8.38 -7.07
C PRO A 9 23.35 -7.71 -6.08
N ASN A 10 24.07 -6.68 -6.53
CA ASN A 10 24.96 -5.88 -5.69
C ASN A 10 24.19 -5.11 -4.60
N GLU A 11 23.05 -4.49 -4.94
CA GLU A 11 22.20 -3.80 -3.95
C GLU A 11 21.72 -4.74 -2.85
N VAL A 12 21.36 -5.97 -3.23
CA VAL A 12 20.92 -7.01 -2.30
C VAL A 12 22.07 -7.44 -1.38
N GLN A 13 23.25 -7.68 -1.93
CA GLN A 13 24.44 -8.04 -1.16
C GLN A 13 24.84 -6.94 -0.18
N ASP A 14 24.85 -5.69 -0.63
CA ASP A 14 25.18 -4.53 0.20
C ASP A 14 24.16 -4.31 1.32
N ALA A 15 22.88 -4.53 1.06
CA ALA A 15 21.85 -4.46 2.10
C ALA A 15 22.00 -5.57 3.16
N ILE A 16 22.35 -6.79 2.74
CA ILE A 16 22.63 -7.90 3.66
C ILE A 16 23.86 -7.56 4.52
N ALA A 17 24.93 -7.07 3.91
CA ALA A 17 26.14 -6.64 4.63
C ALA A 17 25.82 -5.54 5.67
N ARG A 18 25.02 -4.53 5.27
CA ARG A 18 24.55 -3.48 6.18
C ARG A 18 23.69 -4.02 7.32
N LEU A 19 22.82 -4.99 7.06
CA LEU A 19 21.97 -5.59 8.10
C LEU A 19 22.81 -6.40 9.10
N VAL A 20 23.79 -7.16 8.63
CA VAL A 20 24.69 -7.96 9.47
C VAL A 20 25.59 -7.07 10.32
N ALA A 21 26.10 -5.98 9.76
CA ALA A 21 26.97 -5.05 10.47
C ALA A 21 26.23 -4.14 11.48
N ARG A 22 24.89 -4.08 11.43
CA ARG A 22 24.12 -3.13 12.23
C ARG A 22 23.93 -3.64 13.67
N GLU A 23 24.36 -2.82 14.63
CA GLU A 23 24.05 -3.06 16.03
C GLU A 23 22.56 -2.86 16.32
N ARG A 24 22.00 -3.78 17.10
CA ARG A 24 20.59 -3.73 17.52
C ARG A 24 20.44 -2.75 18.68
N GLY A 25 19.63 -1.72 18.48
CA GLY A 25 19.26 -0.77 19.53
C GLY A 25 18.12 -1.28 20.43
N ALA A 26 17.79 -0.48 21.44
CA ALA A 26 16.64 -0.73 22.30
C ALA A 26 15.31 -0.61 21.51
N PRO A 27 14.28 -1.40 21.88
CA PRO A 27 12.98 -1.31 21.23
C PRO A 27 12.25 -0.01 21.60
N ILE A 28 11.44 0.49 20.66
CA ILE A 28 10.57 1.64 20.89
C ILE A 28 9.37 1.18 21.73
N ARG A 29 9.15 1.80 22.88
CA ARG A 29 8.07 1.44 23.82
C ARG A 29 6.75 2.16 23.53
N ILE A 30 6.18 1.91 22.35
CA ILE A 30 4.97 2.59 21.86
C ILE A 30 3.75 2.32 22.76
N ALA A 31 3.58 1.09 23.23
CA ALA A 31 2.40 0.67 24.00
C ALA A 31 2.25 1.35 25.38
N ALA A 32 3.31 1.98 25.90
CA ALA A 32 3.27 2.68 27.18
C ALA A 32 2.69 4.11 27.08
N ASP A 33 2.56 4.66 25.87
CA ASP A 33 1.99 5.98 25.67
C ASP A 33 0.46 5.90 25.64
N LEU A 34 -0.20 6.76 26.44
CA LEU A 34 -1.66 6.83 26.55
C LEU A 34 -2.34 7.19 25.22
N LYS A 35 -1.62 7.77 24.25
CA LYS A 35 -2.13 8.08 22.91
C LYS A 35 -2.25 6.86 22.00
N THR A 36 -1.49 5.79 22.26
CA THR A 36 -1.34 4.68 21.31
C THR A 36 -2.65 3.96 21.01
N ILE A 37 -3.37 3.52 22.05
CA ILE A 37 -4.61 2.76 21.87
C ILE A 37 -5.73 3.62 21.25
N PRO A 38 -6.01 4.84 21.75
CA PRO A 38 -7.04 5.70 21.13
C PRO A 38 -6.75 6.06 19.67
N LEU A 39 -5.48 6.27 19.30
CA LEU A 39 -5.11 6.54 17.91
C LEU A 39 -5.30 5.30 17.03
N LEU A 40 -4.89 4.13 17.50
CA LEU A 40 -5.07 2.88 16.78
C LEU A 40 -6.55 2.57 16.51
N GLU A 41 -7.43 2.77 17.50
CA GLU A 41 -8.87 2.55 17.34
C GLU A 41 -9.47 3.46 16.25
N LYS A 42 -9.09 4.74 16.22
CA LYS A 42 -9.52 5.68 15.17
C LYS A 42 -9.01 5.26 13.79
N LEU A 43 -7.74 4.88 13.70
CA LEU A 43 -7.12 4.41 12.46
C LEU A 43 -7.80 3.14 11.94
N VAL A 44 -8.06 2.16 12.80
CA VAL A 44 -8.73 0.90 12.44
C VAL A 44 -10.15 1.18 11.94
N ALA A 45 -10.93 1.98 12.68
CA ALA A 45 -12.29 2.31 12.28
C ALA A 45 -12.33 2.99 10.90
N ARG A 46 -11.39 3.90 10.63
CA ARG A 46 -11.30 4.59 9.35
C ARG A 46 -10.83 3.66 8.23
N TYR A 47 -9.79 2.88 8.48
CA TYR A 47 -9.25 1.89 7.54
C TYR A 47 -10.33 0.89 7.12
N GLU A 48 -11.08 0.33 8.06
CA GLU A 48 -12.16 -0.62 7.76
C GLU A 48 -13.30 -0.01 6.93
N ALA A 49 -13.62 1.26 7.15
CA ALA A 49 -14.63 1.97 6.36
C ALA A 49 -14.18 2.19 4.91
N GLU A 50 -12.94 2.63 4.71
CA GLU A 50 -12.36 2.85 3.37
C GLU A 50 -12.13 1.55 2.61
N VAL A 51 -11.66 0.50 3.30
CA VAL A 51 -11.48 -0.83 2.72
C VAL A 51 -12.81 -1.40 2.20
N ARG A 52 -13.93 -1.14 2.90
CA ARG A 52 -15.26 -1.52 2.40
C ARG A 52 -15.61 -0.82 1.08
N GLU A 53 -15.30 0.46 0.95
CA GLU A 53 -15.53 1.21 -0.30
C GLU A 53 -14.62 0.72 -1.45
N LEU A 54 -13.38 0.33 -1.13
CA LEU A 54 -12.40 -0.16 -2.10
C LEU A 54 -12.64 -1.61 -2.54
N ALA A 55 -13.36 -2.40 -1.73
CA ALA A 55 -13.50 -3.84 -1.95
C ALA A 55 -13.97 -4.21 -3.37
N PRO A 56 -15.00 -3.58 -3.97
CA PRO A 56 -15.43 -3.91 -5.33
C PRO A 56 -14.33 -3.65 -6.38
N ILE A 57 -13.64 -2.51 -6.29
CA ILE A 57 -12.58 -2.10 -7.22
C ILE A 57 -11.39 -3.06 -7.11
N VAL A 58 -10.93 -3.32 -5.88
CA VAL A 58 -9.79 -4.21 -5.63
C VAL A 58 -10.10 -5.65 -6.07
N ASN A 59 -11.32 -6.13 -5.84
CA ASN A 59 -11.76 -7.47 -6.25
C ASN A 59 -11.90 -7.61 -7.78
N ALA A 60 -12.18 -6.53 -8.51
CA ALA A 60 -12.18 -6.56 -9.97
C ALA A 60 -10.75 -6.67 -10.51
N VAL A 61 -9.86 -5.77 -10.07
CA VAL A 61 -8.47 -5.70 -10.58
C VAL A 61 -7.62 -6.89 -10.13
N SER A 62 -7.81 -7.39 -8.92
CA SER A 62 -6.99 -8.48 -8.36
C SER A 62 -7.08 -9.79 -9.14
N ARG A 63 -8.12 -9.98 -9.97
CA ARG A 63 -8.26 -11.15 -10.84
C ARG A 63 -7.22 -11.17 -11.97
N ALA A 64 -6.77 -9.99 -12.40
CA ALA A 64 -5.74 -9.84 -13.43
C ALA A 64 -4.31 -9.87 -12.85
N VAL A 65 -4.14 -9.86 -11.52
CA VAL A 65 -2.82 -9.88 -10.88
C VAL A 65 -2.14 -11.24 -11.15
N PRO A 66 -0.94 -11.25 -11.74
CA PRO A 66 -0.25 -12.48 -12.13
C PRO A 66 0.13 -13.31 -10.90
N ARG A 67 -0.12 -14.61 -10.98
CA ARG A 67 0.27 -15.57 -9.94
C ARG A 67 1.71 -16.05 -10.18
N ARG A 68 2.70 -15.27 -9.72
CA ARG A 68 4.13 -15.62 -9.89
C ARG A 68 4.62 -16.81 -9.04
N ARG A 69 3.79 -17.42 -8.19
CA ARG A 69 4.16 -18.62 -7.40
C ARG A 69 2.99 -19.60 -7.26
N LEU A 70 3.21 -20.86 -7.63
CA LEU A 70 2.41 -22.00 -7.19
C LEU A 70 2.67 -22.24 -5.69
N ARG A 71 1.97 -21.51 -4.81
CA ARG A 71 2.03 -21.76 -3.36
C ARG A 71 0.94 -22.77 -3.00
N LYS A 72 1.24 -23.73 -2.11
CA LYS A 72 0.19 -24.46 -1.39
C LYS A 72 -0.78 -23.42 -0.81
N LEU A 73 -2.06 -23.54 -1.12
CA LEU A 73 -3.07 -22.73 -0.48
C LEU A 73 -3.05 -23.07 1.02
N HIS A 74 -2.80 -22.07 1.88
CA HIS A 74 -3.14 -22.18 3.30
C HIS A 74 -4.68 -22.15 3.41
N VAL A 75 -5.31 -23.29 3.10
CA VAL A 75 -6.70 -23.62 3.44
C VAL A 75 -6.65 -24.56 4.64
N GLY A 76 -7.30 -24.16 5.74
CA GLY A 76 -7.28 -24.90 7.01
C GLY A 76 -7.20 -23.96 8.23
N LEU A 77 -7.01 -24.54 9.42
CA LEU A 77 -7.07 -23.91 10.75
C LEU A 77 -6.12 -22.69 10.95
N PHE A 78 -5.13 -22.51 10.08
CA PHE A 78 -4.18 -21.38 10.08
C PHE A 78 -4.35 -20.44 8.87
N GLY A 79 -5.48 -20.53 8.17
CA GLY A 79 -5.82 -19.59 7.11
C GLY A 79 -6.23 -18.25 7.72
N TYR A 80 -5.54 -17.17 7.33
CA TYR A 80 -5.99 -15.82 7.64
C TYR A 80 -7.42 -15.64 7.12
N SER A 81 -8.31 -15.13 7.98
CA SER A 81 -9.69 -14.80 7.59
C SER A 81 -9.65 -13.92 6.35
N ARG A 82 -10.44 -14.30 5.34
CA ARG A 82 -10.62 -13.50 4.11
C ARG A 82 -11.71 -12.45 4.27
N GLY A 83 -12.41 -12.47 5.41
CA GLY A 83 -13.43 -11.50 5.80
C GLY A 83 -12.84 -10.50 6.79
N THR A 84 -12.71 -9.26 6.37
CA THR A 84 -12.44 -8.10 7.24
C THR A 84 -13.52 -7.07 6.94
N ALA A 85 -14.10 -6.45 7.97
CA ALA A 85 -15.15 -5.45 7.82
C ALA A 85 -16.36 -5.89 6.96
N GLY A 86 -16.75 -7.18 7.01
CA GLY A 86 -17.92 -7.70 6.30
C GLY A 86 -17.74 -7.90 4.78
N VAL A 87 -16.55 -7.65 4.23
CA VAL A 87 -16.22 -7.86 2.81
C VAL A 87 -15.20 -8.98 2.63
N THR A 88 -15.28 -9.68 1.50
CA THR A 88 -14.24 -10.63 1.11
C THR A 88 -13.20 -9.92 0.25
N LEU A 89 -11.95 -9.92 0.70
CA LEU A 89 -10.82 -9.29 0.00
C LEU A 89 -9.84 -10.34 -0.51
N PRO A 90 -9.02 -10.00 -1.52
CA PRO A 90 -7.91 -10.84 -1.89
C PRO A 90 -6.84 -10.82 -0.77
N ARG A 91 -5.82 -11.66 -0.92
CA ARG A 91 -4.65 -11.62 -0.02
C ARG A 91 -3.92 -10.28 -0.17
N ALA A 92 -3.06 -9.97 0.81
CA ALA A 92 -2.28 -8.72 0.85
C ALA A 92 -1.56 -8.41 -0.48
N ILE A 93 -0.86 -9.38 -1.09
CA ILE A 93 -0.11 -9.13 -2.33
C ILE A 93 -1.04 -8.66 -3.48
N PRO A 94 -2.11 -9.39 -3.88
CA PRO A 94 -3.03 -8.85 -4.89
C PRO A 94 -3.78 -7.60 -4.45
N PHE A 95 -4.03 -7.40 -3.15
CA PHE A 95 -4.63 -6.17 -2.63
C PHE A 95 -3.73 -4.96 -2.93
N CYS A 96 -2.46 -5.02 -2.50
CA CYS A 96 -1.46 -3.99 -2.77
C CYS A 96 -1.21 -3.83 -4.26
N ALA A 97 -1.07 -4.93 -5.00
CA ALA A 97 -0.84 -4.90 -6.44
C ALA A 97 -1.95 -4.19 -7.20
N SER A 98 -3.22 -4.44 -6.86
CA SER A 98 -4.35 -3.74 -7.47
C SER A 98 -4.27 -2.24 -7.21
N LEU A 99 -4.10 -1.85 -5.95
CA LEU A 99 -4.12 -0.46 -5.50
C LEU A 99 -2.96 0.36 -6.07
N TYR A 100 -1.72 -0.15 -5.93
CA TYR A 100 -0.58 0.49 -6.55
C TYR A 100 -0.73 0.58 -8.08
N SER A 101 -1.23 -0.46 -8.76
CA SER A 101 -1.38 -0.39 -10.23
C SER A 101 -2.45 0.61 -10.68
N LEU A 102 -3.44 0.90 -9.84
CA LEU A 102 -4.41 1.98 -10.08
C LEU A 102 -3.84 3.37 -9.76
N GLY A 103 -2.61 3.45 -9.26
CA GLY A 103 -1.98 4.69 -8.80
C GLY A 103 -2.56 5.19 -7.48
N VAL A 104 -3.00 4.28 -6.60
CA VAL A 104 -3.61 4.58 -5.30
C VAL A 104 -2.96 3.69 -4.24
N PRO A 105 -1.77 4.02 -3.74
CA PRO A 105 -1.06 3.21 -2.74
C PRO A 105 -1.93 2.90 -1.51
N PRO A 106 -1.93 1.66 -0.99
CA PRO A 106 -2.70 1.26 0.20
C PRO A 106 -2.28 1.98 1.48
N GLU A 107 -1.06 2.51 1.55
CA GLU A 107 -0.53 3.26 2.69
C GLU A 107 -1.28 4.58 2.91
N LEU A 108 -2.01 5.06 1.90
CA LEU A 108 -2.85 6.25 2.02
C LEU A 108 -4.09 6.00 2.88
N ILE A 109 -4.54 4.74 2.96
CA ILE A 109 -5.81 4.37 3.59
C ILE A 109 -5.77 4.65 5.09
N GLY A 110 -6.82 5.27 5.61
CA GLY A 110 -6.98 5.58 7.03
C GLY A 110 -6.34 6.90 7.47
N LEU A 111 -5.54 7.56 6.62
CA LEU A 111 -4.82 8.77 7.00
C LEU A 111 -5.72 9.96 7.34
N ALA A 112 -6.96 10.00 6.84
CA ALA A 112 -7.95 11.01 7.23
C ALA A 112 -8.25 11.01 8.74
N ALA A 113 -8.00 9.90 9.45
CA ALA A 113 -8.16 9.84 10.91
C ALA A 113 -6.99 10.46 11.69
N VAL A 114 -5.88 10.81 11.01
CA VAL A 114 -4.65 11.32 11.64
C VAL A 114 -4.69 12.84 11.69
N SER A 115 -4.89 13.41 12.87
CA SER A 115 -4.76 14.86 13.09
C SER A 115 -3.29 15.32 13.00
N ASP A 116 -3.04 16.63 12.91
CA ASP A 116 -1.66 17.16 12.88
C ASP A 116 -0.91 16.82 14.18
N GLY A 117 -1.61 16.81 15.32
CA GLY A 117 -1.05 16.41 16.60
C GLY A 117 -0.71 14.91 16.67
N ASP A 118 -1.53 14.07 16.05
CA ASP A 118 -1.26 12.63 15.91
C ASP A 118 -0.06 12.40 14.99
N TRP A 119 0.00 13.11 13.86
CA TRP A 119 1.11 13.04 12.92
C TRP A 119 2.45 13.44 13.53
N ALA A 120 2.48 14.57 14.27
CA ALA A 120 3.69 15.02 14.96
C ALA A 120 4.18 13.97 15.98
N TRP A 121 3.26 13.33 16.70
CA TRP A 121 3.60 12.25 17.63
C TRP A 121 4.09 11.01 16.88
N LEU A 122 3.39 10.57 15.83
CA LEU A 122 3.73 9.40 15.02
C LEU A 122 5.13 9.53 14.41
N ARG A 123 5.48 10.69 13.84
CA ARG A 123 6.83 10.94 13.28
C ARG A 123 7.94 10.84 14.32
N LYS A 124 7.68 11.28 15.54
CA LYS A 124 8.64 11.17 16.64
C LYS A 124 8.79 9.73 17.13
N THR A 125 7.69 8.98 17.15
CA THR A 125 7.60 7.63 17.71
C THR A 125 8.00 6.55 16.71
N ILE A 126 7.74 6.74 15.42
CA ILE A 126 8.01 5.79 14.33
C ILE A 126 8.92 6.47 13.31
N PRO A 127 10.26 6.37 13.46
CA PRO A 127 11.21 7.18 12.69
C PRO A 127 11.14 7.00 11.18
N THR A 128 10.68 5.86 10.68
CA THR A 128 10.61 5.57 9.24
C THR A 128 9.29 6.00 8.59
N LEU A 129 8.26 6.31 9.38
CA LEU A 129 6.89 6.48 8.88
C LEU A 129 6.76 7.56 7.80
N GLU A 130 7.39 8.72 8.00
CA GLU A 130 7.33 9.80 7.02
C GLU A 130 8.05 9.42 5.72
N ALA A 131 9.18 8.73 5.81
CA ALA A 131 9.93 8.29 4.64
C ALA A 131 9.16 7.20 3.87
N GLU A 132 8.53 6.26 4.58
CA GLU A 132 7.68 5.21 4.00
C GLU A 132 6.44 5.80 3.32
N LEU A 133 5.77 6.77 3.95
CA LEU A 133 4.62 7.43 3.35
C LEU A 133 5.03 8.28 2.14
N ARG A 134 6.17 8.98 2.20
CA ARG A 134 6.72 9.70 1.04
C ARG A 134 6.99 8.75 -0.12
N ASP A 135 7.58 7.59 0.15
CA ASP A 135 7.89 6.61 -0.89
C ASP A 135 6.61 6.04 -1.53
N ALA A 136 5.59 5.74 -0.73
CA ALA A 136 4.28 5.32 -1.23
C ALA A 136 3.64 6.41 -2.11
N VAL A 137 3.61 7.67 -1.64
CA VAL A 137 3.01 8.79 -2.37
C VAL A 137 3.66 9.03 -3.74
N ARG A 138 4.92 8.64 -3.96
CA ARG A 138 5.54 8.68 -5.31
C ARG A 138 4.73 7.90 -6.35
N PHE A 139 4.06 6.83 -5.95
CA PHE A 139 3.24 6.01 -6.83
C PHE A 139 1.76 6.42 -6.85
N PHE A 140 1.40 7.47 -6.12
CA PHE A 140 0.07 8.05 -6.15
C PHE A 140 -0.12 8.95 -7.39
N ASP A 141 -1.17 8.70 -8.17
CA ASP A 141 -1.60 9.59 -9.23
C ASP A 141 -2.76 10.45 -8.74
N VAL A 142 -2.50 11.75 -8.54
CA VAL A 142 -3.49 12.73 -8.07
C VAL A 142 -4.73 12.77 -8.98
N ALA A 143 -4.59 12.45 -10.28
CA ALA A 143 -5.74 12.36 -11.18
C ALA A 143 -6.74 11.24 -10.80
N ALA A 144 -6.31 10.25 -10.01
CA ALA A 144 -7.18 9.19 -9.51
C ALA A 144 -8.19 9.71 -8.47
N LEU A 145 -7.95 10.84 -7.79
CA LEU A 145 -8.84 11.40 -6.76
C LEU A 145 -10.29 11.50 -7.23
N GLY A 146 -10.52 11.94 -8.48
CA GLY A 146 -11.85 12.08 -9.05
C GLY A 146 -12.65 10.77 -9.14
N SER A 147 -11.95 9.64 -9.27
CA SER A 147 -12.54 8.29 -9.35
C SER A 147 -12.59 7.55 -8.01
N LEU A 148 -11.99 8.10 -6.95
CA LEU A 148 -11.96 7.46 -5.64
C LEU A 148 -13.30 7.63 -4.90
N PRO A 149 -13.71 6.61 -4.13
CA PRO A 149 -14.75 6.74 -3.12
C PRO A 149 -14.45 7.87 -2.12
N ALA A 150 -15.49 8.43 -1.51
CA ALA A 150 -15.39 9.67 -0.73
C ALA A 150 -14.42 9.53 0.45
N LEU A 151 -14.50 8.44 1.23
CA LEU A 151 -13.64 8.28 2.39
C LEU A 151 -12.17 8.07 1.98
N VAL A 152 -11.95 7.30 0.92
CA VAL A 152 -10.59 7.06 0.40
C VAL A 152 -9.98 8.35 -0.12
N ARG A 153 -10.78 9.19 -0.79
CA ARG A 153 -10.34 10.49 -1.30
C ARG A 153 -9.84 11.40 -0.18
N GLU A 154 -10.60 11.53 0.91
CA GLU A 154 -10.19 12.33 2.08
C GLU A 154 -8.83 11.87 2.63
N SER A 155 -8.60 10.55 2.69
CA SER A 155 -7.34 9.96 3.16
C SER A 155 -6.19 10.20 2.19
N ALA A 156 -6.43 10.11 0.89
CA ALA A 156 -5.44 10.42 -0.13
C ALA A 156 -5.07 11.92 -0.14
N GLU A 157 -6.04 12.81 0.00
CA GLU A 157 -5.80 14.26 0.14
C GLU A 157 -5.02 14.55 1.43
N ARG A 158 -5.37 13.88 2.53
CA ARG A 158 -4.63 14.01 3.79
C ARG A 158 -3.18 13.58 3.63
N ALA A 159 -2.88 12.51 2.91
CA ALA A 159 -1.51 12.09 2.62
C ALA A 159 -0.71 13.19 1.90
N LEU A 160 -1.31 13.84 0.89
CA LEU A 160 -0.69 14.95 0.17
C LEU A 160 -0.38 16.14 1.10
N VAL A 161 -1.26 16.43 2.06
CA VAL A 161 -1.02 17.48 3.08
C VAL A 161 0.13 17.10 4.00
N LEU A 162 0.22 15.84 4.41
CA LEU A 162 1.20 15.37 5.40
C LEU A 162 2.64 15.31 4.86
N VAL A 163 2.82 14.90 3.60
CA VAL A 163 4.15 14.64 3.02
C VAL A 163 4.43 15.33 1.68
N GLY A 164 3.45 16.05 1.13
CA GLY A 164 3.56 16.69 -0.19
C GLY A 164 3.30 15.74 -1.35
N ALA A 165 3.12 16.31 -2.55
CA ALA A 165 3.01 15.54 -3.79
C ALA A 165 4.40 15.34 -4.40
N VAL A 166 4.83 14.10 -4.48
CA VAL A 166 5.94 13.66 -5.34
C VAL A 166 5.37 12.56 -6.22
N SER A 167 5.76 12.48 -7.48
CA SER A 167 5.25 11.41 -8.31
C SER A 167 6.28 10.91 -9.32
N ASP A 168 6.33 9.59 -9.42
CA ASP A 168 7.08 8.83 -10.42
C ASP A 168 6.30 8.89 -11.76
N GLU A 169 6.87 9.57 -12.75
CA GLU A 169 6.18 9.82 -14.04
C GLU A 169 5.90 8.53 -14.79
N GLU A 170 6.88 7.63 -14.83
CA GLU A 170 6.75 6.36 -15.55
C GLU A 170 5.64 5.51 -14.94
N HIS A 171 5.62 5.38 -13.61
CA HIS A 171 4.53 4.66 -12.95
C HIS A 171 3.18 5.35 -13.14
N ARG A 172 3.13 6.68 -13.12
CA ARG A 172 1.90 7.45 -13.32
C ARG A 172 1.28 7.20 -14.69
N GLU A 173 2.09 7.19 -15.74
CA GLU A 173 1.64 6.88 -17.10
C GLU A 173 1.01 5.49 -17.18
N VAL A 174 1.69 4.49 -16.61
CA VAL A 174 1.20 3.11 -16.57
C VAL A 174 -0.09 3.01 -15.75
N ALA A 175 -0.17 3.67 -14.59
CA ALA A 175 -1.36 3.66 -13.74
C ALA A 175 -2.59 4.26 -14.44
N ARG A 176 -2.40 5.33 -15.23
CA ARG A 176 -3.47 5.90 -16.07
C ARG A 176 -3.92 4.94 -17.15
N GLU A 177 -3.01 4.19 -17.73
CA GLU A 177 -3.31 3.14 -18.70
C GLU A 177 -4.09 1.98 -18.07
N VAL A 178 -3.67 1.53 -16.88
CA VAL A 178 -4.38 0.52 -16.07
C VAL A 178 -5.83 0.94 -15.82
N ARG A 179 -6.07 2.17 -15.34
CA ARG A 179 -7.44 2.66 -15.09
C ARG A 179 -8.28 2.67 -16.36
N ARG A 180 -7.75 3.22 -17.46
CA ARG A 180 -8.43 3.20 -18.76
C ARG A 180 -8.72 1.78 -19.26
N SER A 181 -7.81 0.83 -19.04
CA SER A 181 -8.04 -0.57 -19.41
C SER A 181 -9.10 -1.22 -18.53
N ALA A 182 -9.14 -0.93 -17.23
CA ALA A 182 -10.13 -1.46 -16.31
C ALA A 182 -11.55 -1.01 -16.71
N ASP A 183 -11.70 0.26 -17.11
CA ASP A 183 -12.97 0.82 -17.59
C ASP A 183 -13.45 0.18 -18.91
N ARG A 184 -12.52 -0.29 -19.75
CA ARG A 184 -12.80 -0.97 -21.04
C ARG A 184 -12.92 -2.50 -20.95
N GLY A 185 -13.10 -3.05 -19.75
CA GLY A 185 -13.31 -4.50 -19.57
C GLY A 185 -12.04 -5.33 -19.38
N GLY A 186 -10.85 -4.71 -19.30
CA GLY A 186 -9.67 -5.32 -18.69
C GLY A 186 -8.83 -6.29 -19.54
N ALA A 187 -8.95 -6.27 -20.88
CA ALA A 187 -8.23 -7.21 -21.76
C ALA A 187 -6.70 -7.22 -21.56
N GLU A 188 -6.09 -6.05 -21.31
CA GLU A 188 -4.63 -5.87 -21.17
C GLU A 188 -4.19 -5.69 -19.71
N LEU A 189 -5.13 -5.83 -18.76
CA LEU A 189 -4.93 -5.41 -17.37
C LEU A 189 -3.78 -6.18 -16.70
N GLY A 190 -3.62 -7.46 -17.01
CA GLY A 190 -2.55 -8.29 -16.43
C GLY A 190 -1.15 -7.84 -16.85
N GLU A 191 -0.97 -7.49 -18.12
CA GLU A 191 0.32 -7.01 -18.64
C GLU A 191 0.66 -5.62 -18.08
N LEU A 192 -0.33 -4.74 -18.01
CA LEU A 192 -0.16 -3.41 -17.44
C LEU A 192 0.18 -3.47 -15.94
N ILE A 193 -0.41 -4.39 -15.18
CA ILE A 193 -0.03 -4.64 -13.77
C ILE A 193 1.42 -5.11 -13.67
N VAL A 194 1.89 -5.99 -14.57
CA VAL A 194 3.29 -6.44 -14.60
C VAL A 194 4.23 -5.27 -14.91
N ARG A 195 3.87 -4.42 -15.87
CA ARG A 195 4.64 -3.23 -16.22
C ARG A 195 4.72 -2.25 -15.05
N ALA A 196 3.60 -1.94 -14.40
CA ALA A 196 3.57 -1.09 -13.20
C ALA A 196 4.43 -1.66 -12.07
N ALA A 197 4.38 -2.98 -11.87
CA ALA A 197 5.21 -3.68 -10.88
C ALA A 197 6.71 -3.62 -11.20
N ALA A 198 7.10 -3.60 -12.48
CA ALA A 198 8.49 -3.46 -12.90
C ALA A 198 9.04 -2.07 -12.55
N VAL A 199 8.27 -1.01 -12.81
CA VAL A 199 8.67 0.38 -12.47
C VAL A 199 8.91 0.54 -10.97
N ARG A 200 8.02 0.00 -10.14
CA ARG A 200 8.15 0.10 -8.67
C ARG A 200 9.04 -0.99 -8.05
N HIS A 201 9.57 -1.92 -8.83
CA HIS A 201 10.39 -3.06 -8.38
C HIS A 201 9.70 -4.03 -7.39
N PHE A 202 8.36 -4.04 -7.33
CA PHE A 202 7.60 -5.03 -6.58
C PHE A 202 6.18 -5.19 -7.12
N LEU A 203 5.62 -6.40 -6.99
CA LEU A 203 4.22 -6.63 -7.36
C LEU A 203 3.25 -6.05 -6.32
N GLY A 204 3.50 -6.37 -5.04
CA GLY A 204 2.69 -6.00 -3.88
C GLY A 204 3.10 -6.83 -2.67
#